data_AF-A0A353LTB1-F1
#
_entry.id   AF-A0A353LTB1-F1
#
_cell.length_a   1.000
_cell.length_b   1.000
_cell.length_c   1.000
_cell.angle_alpha   90.00
_cell.angle_beta   90.00
_cell.angle_gamma   90.00
#
_symmetry.space_group_name_H-M   'P 1'
#
loop_
_entity.id
_entity.type
_entity.pdbx_description
1 polymer ?
#
loop_
_entity_poly.entity_id
_entity_poly.type
_entity_poly.pdbx_seq_one_letter_code
_entity_poly.pdbx_strand_id
1 'polypeptide(L)' 'AMAPIIRERAAGILDSLPVGEDFDWVDKVSIELTTMTLATLFDFPWEERRKLTRWSDIATTSPGQGLV' A
#
# COMPACT_ATOMS: atom_id res chain seq x y z
N ALA A 1 13.98 6.34 -13.58
CA ALA A 1 13.49 7.24 -12.50
C ALA A 1 12.10 6.77 -12.07
N MET A 2 11.78 6.76 -10.78
CA MET A 2 10.50 6.22 -10.28
C MET A 2 9.30 7.18 -10.39
N ALA A 3 9.55 8.49 -10.50
CA ALA A 3 8.49 9.50 -10.48
C ALA A 3 7.37 9.30 -11.53
N PRO A 4 7.66 8.90 -12.79
CA PRO A 4 6.61 8.62 -13.78
C PRO A 4 5.69 7.46 -13.36
N ILE A 5 6.27 6.37 -12.86
CA ILE A 5 5.54 5.17 -12.43
C ILE A 5 4.66 5.47 -11.21
N ILE A 6 5.19 6.23 -10.24
CA ILE A 6 4.41 6.62 -9.05
C ILE A 6 3.24 7.51 -9.45
N ARG A 7 3.44 8.43 -10.40
CA ARG A 7 2.38 9.32 -10.90
C ARG A 7 1.25 8.56 -11.58
N GLU A 8 1.59 7.61 -12.45
CA GLU A 8 0.62 6.76 -13.15
C GLU A 8 -0.23 5.95 -12.16
N ARG A 9 0.42 5.33 -11.16
CA ARG A 9 -0.28 4.55 -10.13
C ARG A 9 -1.16 5.42 -9.23
N ALA A 10 -0.68 6.59 -8.83
CA ALA A 10 -1.47 7.52 -8.04
C ALA A 10 -2.72 7.99 -8.79
N ALA A 11 -2.59 8.30 -10.09
CA ALA A 11 -3.75 8.62 -10.93
C ALA A 11 -4.75 7.46 -10.98
N GLY A 12 -4.28 6.23 -11.26
CA GLY A 12 -5.14 5.06 -11.31
C GLY A 12 -5.88 4.74 -10.00
N ILE A 13 -5.24 4.95 -8.85
CA ILE A 13 -5.94 4.84 -7.55
C ILE A 13 -7.05 5.89 -7.46
N LEU A 14 -6.71 7.16 -7.66
CA LEU A 14 -7.64 8.27 -7.46
C LEU A 14 -8.83 8.20 -8.44
N ASP A 15 -8.61 7.78 -9.68
CA ASP A 15 -9.64 7.60 -10.70
C ASP A 15 -10.63 6.46 -10.34
N SER A 16 -10.22 5.53 -9.46
CA SER A 16 -11.04 4.38 -9.05
C SER A 16 -11.88 4.63 -7.79
N LEU A 17 -11.70 5.77 -7.11
CA LEU A 17 -12.37 6.05 -5.83
C LEU A 17 -13.85 6.43 -6.05
N PRO A 18 -14.75 6.01 -5.15
CA PRO A 18 -16.15 6.39 -5.24
C PRO A 18 -16.32 7.88 -4.94
N VAL A 19 -17.21 8.54 -5.68
CA VAL A 19 -17.50 9.98 -5.52
C VAL A 19 -18.86 10.13 -4.84
N GLY A 20 -18.87 10.80 -3.68
CA GLY A 20 -20.10 11.02 -2.89
C GLY A 20 -20.46 9.88 -1.95
N GLU A 21 -19.59 8.88 -1.80
CA GLU A 21 -19.73 7.76 -0.86
C GLU A 21 -18.51 7.68 0.05
N ASP A 22 -18.73 7.25 1.30
CA ASP A 22 -17.65 7.03 2.26
C ASP A 22 -16.83 5.79 1.90
N PHE A 23 -15.52 5.86 2.08
CA PHE A 23 -14.60 4.73 1.93
C PHE A 23 -13.41 4.85 2.88
N ASP A 24 -12.73 3.72 3.11
CA ASP A 24 -11.50 3.70 3.90
C ASP A 24 -10.31 4.25 3.09
N TRP A 25 -9.95 5.51 3.39
CA TRP A 25 -8.81 6.17 2.76
C TRP A 25 -7.47 5.49 3.08
N VAL A 26 -7.32 4.95 4.29
CA VAL A 26 -6.08 4.32 4.72
C VAL A 26 -5.83 3.06 3.89
N ASP A 27 -6.84 2.20 3.73
CA ASP A 27 -6.74 1.01 2.88
C ASP A 27 -6.59 1.35 1.39
N LYS A 28 -7.50 2.18 0.85
CA LYS A 28 -7.61 2.39 -0.60
C LYS A 28 -6.52 3.28 -1.19
N VAL A 29 -5.92 4.16 -0.39
CA VAL A 29 -4.95 5.15 -0.89
C VAL A 29 -3.59 4.97 -0.22
N SER A 30 -3.52 5.13 1.11
CA SER A 30 -2.24 5.18 1.83
C SER A 30 -1.47 3.86 1.74
N ILE A 31 -2.13 2.74 2.07
CA ILE A 31 -1.51 1.41 2.03
C ILE A 31 -1.23 1.01 0.58
N GLU A 32 -2.19 1.20 -0.33
CA GLU A 32 -2.06 0.76 -1.72
C GLU A 32 -0.89 1.44 -2.44
N LEU A 33 -0.79 2.78 -2.39
CA LEU A 33 0.29 3.50 -3.08
C LEU A 33 1.67 3.16 -2.51
N THR A 34 1.76 3.05 -1.18
CA THR A 34 3.02 2.73 -0.49
C THR A 34 3.46 1.31 -0.82
N THR A 35 2.58 0.31 -0.74
CA THR A 35 2.91 -1.09 -1.02
C THR A 35 3.28 -1.32 -2.49
N MET A 36 2.63 -0.66 -3.45
CA MET A 36 3.04 -0.71 -4.86
C MET A 36 4.46 -0.16 -5.05
N THR A 37 4.80 0.92 -4.36
CA THR A 37 6.13 1.53 -4.42
C THR A 37 7.18 0.60 -3.81
N LEU A 38 6.92 0.05 -2.62
CA LEU A 38 7.80 -0.92 -1.96
C LEU A 38 7.99 -2.19 -2.79
N ALA A 39 6.92 -2.73 -3.39
CA ALA A 39 7.01 -3.90 -4.24
C ALA A 39 7.92 -3.67 -5.46
N THR A 40 7.92 -2.46 -6.01
CA THR A 40 8.83 -2.09 -7.11
C THR A 40 10.27 -1.92 -6.64
N LEU A 41 10.47 -1.36 -5.43
CA LEU A 41 11.81 -1.18 -4.86
C LEU A 41 12.48 -2.51 -4.52
N PHE A 42 11.71 -3.50 -4.06
CA PHE A 42 12.21 -4.80 -3.59
C PHE A 42 12.03 -5.95 -4.61
N ASP A 43 11.56 -5.66 -5.82
CA ASP A 43 11.20 -6.67 -6.82
C ASP A 43 10.29 -7.78 -6.25
N PHE A 44 9.28 -7.36 -5.48
CA PHE A 44 8.37 -8.24 -4.76
C PHE A 44 7.19 -8.66 -5.67
N PRO A 45 6.68 -9.91 -5.57
CA PRO A 45 5.54 -10.36 -6.37
C PRO A 45 4.35 -9.40 -6.23
N TRP A 46 3.90 -8.85 -7.36
CA TRP A 46 2.92 -7.77 -7.39
C TRP A 46 1.60 -8.13 -6.71
N GLU A 47 1.08 -9.33 -6.98
CA GLU A 47 -0.15 -9.86 -6.38
C GLU A 47 -0.05 -10.00 -4.85
N GLU A 48 1.17 -10.09 -4.33
CA GLU A 48 1.42 -10.26 -2.91
C GLU A 48 1.83 -8.97 -2.20
N ARG A 49 1.91 -7.83 -2.89
CA ARG A 49 2.46 -6.56 -2.36
C ARG A 49 1.89 -6.13 -0.99
N ARG A 50 0.63 -6.47 -0.68
CA ARG A 50 0.00 -6.19 0.62
C ARG A 50 0.58 -7.01 1.79
N LYS A 51 1.32 -8.09 1.52
CA LYS A 51 2.08 -8.82 2.55
C LYS A 51 3.21 -7.96 3.14
N LEU A 52 3.72 -6.98 2.39
CA LEU A 52 4.76 -6.06 2.87
C LEU A 52 4.26 -5.18 4.03
N THR A 53 2.99 -4.76 4.03
CA THR A 53 2.39 -4.03 5.15
C THR A 53 2.39 -4.89 6.41
N ARG A 54 1.95 -6.14 6.28
CA ARG A 54 1.94 -7.10 7.39
C ARG A 54 3.33 -7.37 7.94
N TRP A 55 4.35 -7.49 7.10
CA TRP A 55 5.73 -7.67 7.57
C TRP A 55 6.30 -6.42 8.22
N SER A 56 5.96 -5.24 7.73
CA SER A 56 6.29 -3.97 8.39
C SER A 56 5.67 -3.91 9.78
N ASP A 57 4.37 -4.21 9.89
CA ASP A 57 3.65 -4.21 11.17
C ASP A 57 4.25 -5.21 12.15
N ILE A 58 4.55 -6.44 11.70
CA ILE A 58 5.21 -7.46 12.54
C ILE A 58 6.59 -7.00 13.00
N ALA A 59 7.37 -6.35 12.14
CA ALA A 59 8.71 -5.89 12.47
C ALA A 59 8.73 -4.74 13.49
N THR A 60 7.68 -3.90 13.51
CA THR A 60 7.61 -2.71 14.38
C THR A 60 6.68 -2.88 15.59
N THR A 61 5.84 -3.91 15.61
CA THR A 61 4.95 -4.19 16.76
C THR A 61 5.76 -4.78 17.91
N SER A 62 5.60 -4.21 19.10
CA SER A 62 6.25 -4.74 20.31
C SER A 62 5.61 -6.07 20.73
N PRO A 63 6.38 -7.05 21.24
CA PRO A 63 5.82 -8.30 21.73
C PRO A 63 4.70 -8.05 22.76
N GLY A 64 3.53 -8.68 22.56
CA GLY A 64 2.37 -8.55 23.46
C GLY A 64 1.31 -7.52 23.07
N GLN A 65 1.45 -6.83 21.93
CA GLN A 65 0.45 -5.88 21.40
C GLN A 65 -0.51 -6.49 20.35
N GLY A 66 -0.52 -7.82 20.19
CA GLY A 66 -1.55 -8.50 19.41
C GLY A 66 -1.36 -8.42 17.90
N LEU A 67 -0.25 -8.98 17.41
CA LEU A 67 -0.11 -9.50 16.06
C LEU A 67 0.93 -10.62 16.17
N VAL A 68 0.44 -11.79 16.63
CA VAL A 68 1.12 -12.91 17.35
C VAL A 68 1.29 -12.73 18.86
#